data_AF-A0AA96WVM7-F1
#
_entry.id   AF-A0AA96WVM7-F1
#
_cell.length_a   1.000
_cell.length_b   1.000
_cell.length_c   1.000
_cell.angle_alpha   90.00
_cell.angle_beta   90.00
_cell.angle_gamma   90.00
#
_symmetry.space_group_name_H-M   'P 1'
#
loop_
_entity.id
_entity.type
_entity.pdbx_description
1 polymer ?
#
loop_
_entity_poly.entity_id
_entity_poly.type
_entity_poly.pdbx_seq_one_letter_code
_entity_poly.pdbx_strand_id
1 'polypeptide(L)'
;MSDLTIAASENTFRQLFTIVRDNFSFARSDSANFGGFTASYAVAAHLEGGTVDLRDNNSVSISELDIKWDTLEAGIGFDIPEICIGGFCIIPNPFGGCLLRAPRLCIFSANPDIGITLPLSGITSEVSATARLLTKYRVDPARTSSMSDLEAEERDPAIPNKWQIFIDPITLDLDPLDLADTVGDLLENAVKAALNSLLGPLPGWAKDLILAILGPIIDLVRAILDLPDDIGEWLSNLLGVSLGLLNAIAQFIADYFANQYPLHEFEDPLPILSEQLISPPTGALTLIPVKIPVRDFAVKVNDVEMILSANVGA
;
A
#
# COMPACT_ATOMS: atom_id res chain seq x y z
N MET A 1 27.32 5.38 -31.83
CA MET A 1 28.27 5.90 -30.84
C MET A 1 27.54 7.03 -30.16
N SER A 2 27.50 7.08 -28.82
CA SER A 2 26.88 8.18 -28.10
C SER A 2 27.79 9.41 -28.12
N ASP A 3 27.20 10.60 -28.18
CA ASP A 3 27.94 11.87 -28.07
C ASP A 3 28.34 12.16 -26.62
N LEU A 4 27.52 11.70 -25.68
CA LEU A 4 27.75 11.82 -24.24
C LEU A 4 27.63 10.45 -23.58
N THR A 5 28.62 10.12 -22.74
CA THR A 5 28.57 8.98 -21.83
C THR A 5 29.03 9.42 -20.45
N ILE A 6 28.21 9.17 -19.44
CA ILE A 6 28.49 9.48 -18.03
C ILE A 6 28.33 8.19 -17.24
N ALA A 7 29.22 7.97 -16.27
CA ALA A 7 29.08 6.90 -15.30
C ALA A 7 28.86 7.47 -13.90
N ALA A 8 27.94 6.86 -13.16
CA ALA A 8 27.68 7.12 -11.76
C ALA A 8 28.01 5.86 -10.97
N SER A 9 28.74 6.01 -9.87
CA SER A 9 29.09 4.87 -9.02
C SER A 9 27.84 4.24 -8.40
N GLU A 10 27.93 2.97 -8.04
CA GLU A 10 26.92 2.28 -7.25
C GLU A 10 26.53 3.04 -5.98
N ASN A 11 27.48 3.71 -5.32
CA ASN A 11 27.16 4.54 -4.15
C ASN A 11 26.23 5.71 -4.48
N THR A 12 26.42 6.38 -5.63
CA THR A 12 25.49 7.41 -6.09
C THR A 12 24.11 6.80 -6.37
N PHE A 13 24.05 5.62 -6.98
CA PHE A 13 22.79 4.91 -7.20
C PHE A 13 22.06 4.61 -5.88
N ARG A 14 22.78 4.09 -4.86
CA ARG A 14 22.24 3.82 -3.53
C ARG A 14 21.64 5.07 -2.88
N GLN A 15 22.28 6.23 -3.04
CA GLN A 15 21.76 7.51 -2.53
C GLN A 15 20.47 7.93 -3.24
N LEU A 16 20.42 7.83 -4.57
CA LEU A 16 19.21 8.13 -5.33
C LEU A 16 18.07 7.18 -4.93
N PHE A 17 18.38 5.87 -4.79
CA PHE A 17 17.41 4.88 -4.34
C PHE A 17 16.87 5.21 -2.94
N THR A 18 17.75 5.56 -2.00
CA THR A 18 17.39 5.95 -0.63
C THR A 18 16.38 7.09 -0.64
N ILE A 19 16.61 8.13 -1.45
CA ILE A 19 15.67 9.27 -1.56
C ILE A 19 14.32 8.83 -2.10
N VAL A 20 14.29 7.97 -3.13
CA VAL A 20 13.02 7.48 -3.69
C VAL A 20 12.30 6.57 -2.69
N ARG A 21 13.03 5.68 -1.99
CA ARG A 21 12.51 4.80 -0.94
C ARG A 21 11.90 5.61 0.21
N ASP A 22 12.60 6.60 0.73
CA ASP A 22 12.18 7.35 1.93
C ASP A 22 10.96 8.25 1.68
N ASN A 23 10.64 8.54 0.42
CA ASN A 23 9.42 9.25 0.04
C ASN A 23 8.23 8.31 -0.21
N PHE A 24 8.43 6.99 -0.12
CA PHE A 24 7.35 6.03 -0.27
C PHE A 24 6.40 6.12 0.91
N SER A 25 5.10 6.22 0.61
CA SER A 25 4.04 6.03 1.59
C SER A 25 2.89 5.27 0.95
N PHE A 26 2.33 4.35 1.72
CA PHE A 26 1.19 3.56 1.33
C PHE A 26 0.16 3.60 2.45
N ALA A 27 -1.10 3.86 2.12
CA ALA A 27 -2.19 3.75 3.07
C ALA A 27 -3.43 3.22 2.35
N ARG A 28 -4.08 2.22 2.95
CA ARG A 28 -5.28 1.60 2.40
C ARG A 28 -6.11 0.96 3.50
N SER A 29 -7.42 0.98 3.33
CA SER A 29 -8.32 0.20 4.17
C SER A 29 -9.43 -0.37 3.30
N ASP A 30 -9.89 -1.57 3.62
CA ASP A 30 -11.00 -2.21 2.91
C ASP A 30 -11.72 -3.21 3.82
N SER A 31 -12.89 -3.69 3.37
CA SER A 31 -13.65 -4.72 4.05
C SER A 31 -14.49 -5.55 3.08
N ALA A 32 -14.74 -6.81 3.41
CA ALA A 32 -15.59 -7.71 2.65
C ALA A 32 -16.51 -8.52 3.56
N ASN A 33 -17.74 -8.74 3.12
CA ASN A 33 -18.74 -9.54 3.83
C ASN A 33 -18.77 -10.97 3.24
N PHE A 34 -18.70 -11.97 4.11
CA PHE A 34 -18.67 -13.41 3.79
C PHE A 34 -19.93 -14.13 4.30
N GLY A 35 -21.03 -13.39 4.43
CA GLY A 35 -22.34 -13.86 4.90
C GLY A 35 -22.45 -13.84 6.42
N GLY A 36 -21.75 -14.75 7.10
CA GLY A 36 -21.81 -14.88 8.57
C GLY A 36 -20.83 -13.97 9.32
N PHE A 37 -19.90 -13.34 8.59
CA PHE A 37 -18.92 -12.42 9.15
C PHE A 37 -18.45 -11.44 8.07
N THR A 38 -17.89 -10.33 8.51
CA THR A 38 -17.19 -9.32 7.71
C THR A 38 -15.72 -9.36 8.11
N ALA A 39 -14.81 -9.34 7.15
CA ALA A 39 -13.39 -9.12 7.42
C ALA A 39 -12.98 -7.74 6.91
N SER A 40 -12.07 -7.08 7.60
CA SER A 40 -11.55 -5.77 7.22
C SER A 40 -10.06 -5.67 7.46
N TYR A 41 -9.40 -4.73 6.77
CA TYR A 41 -8.06 -4.30 7.12
C TYR A 41 -7.94 -2.78 7.06
N ALA A 42 -7.02 -2.23 7.84
CA ALA A 42 -6.51 -0.88 7.69
C ALA A 42 -4.99 -0.93 7.79
N VAL A 43 -4.33 -0.39 6.78
CA VAL A 43 -2.88 -0.39 6.67
C VAL A 43 -2.34 0.98 6.32
N ALA A 44 -1.21 1.30 6.92
CA ALA A 44 -0.34 2.39 6.54
C ALA A 44 1.10 1.90 6.67
N ALA A 45 1.93 2.20 5.68
CA ALA A 45 3.31 1.75 5.65
C ALA A 45 4.23 2.73 4.93
N HIS A 46 5.51 2.65 5.31
CA HIS A 46 6.62 3.24 4.61
C HIS A 46 7.73 2.19 4.39
N LEU A 47 8.72 2.54 3.58
CA LEU A 47 9.86 1.68 3.31
C LEU A 47 11.09 2.15 4.09
N GLU A 48 11.84 1.21 4.65
CA GLU A 48 13.12 1.46 5.30
C GLU A 48 14.17 0.41 4.90
N GLY A 49 15.44 0.67 5.20
CA GLY A 49 16.50 -0.32 4.97
C GLY A 49 16.68 -0.66 3.49
N GLY A 50 17.04 -1.91 3.21
CA GLY A 50 17.34 -2.36 1.86
C GLY A 50 18.78 -2.13 1.43
N THR A 51 19.37 -3.16 0.86
CA THR A 51 20.65 -3.15 0.18
C THR A 51 20.41 -3.20 -1.33
N VAL A 52 21.17 -2.42 -2.09
CA VAL A 52 21.00 -2.31 -3.54
C VAL A 52 22.30 -2.62 -4.25
N ASP A 53 22.31 -3.68 -5.04
CA ASP A 53 23.50 -4.10 -5.77
C ASP A 53 23.29 -4.01 -7.29
N LEU A 54 24.22 -3.38 -7.99
CA LEU A 54 24.21 -3.37 -9.45
C LEU A 54 24.81 -4.68 -9.99
N ARG A 55 24.33 -5.15 -11.14
CA ARG A 55 24.76 -6.44 -11.71
C ARG A 55 25.17 -6.31 -13.17
N ASP A 56 26.18 -7.09 -13.56
CA ASP A 56 26.73 -7.19 -14.93
C ASP A 56 25.75 -7.62 -16.01
N ASN A 57 24.58 -8.15 -15.64
CA ASN A 57 23.51 -8.51 -16.55
C ASN A 57 22.51 -7.36 -16.81
N ASN A 58 22.91 -6.11 -16.51
CA ASN A 58 22.06 -4.92 -16.65
C ASN A 58 20.81 -4.96 -15.76
N SER A 59 20.92 -5.53 -14.57
CA SER A 59 19.87 -5.56 -13.55
C SER A 59 20.35 -4.97 -12.23
N VAL A 60 19.38 -4.66 -11.36
CA VAL A 60 19.59 -4.14 -10.02
C VAL A 60 18.96 -5.14 -9.05
N SER A 61 19.71 -5.57 -8.04
CA SER A 61 19.18 -6.25 -6.87
C SER A 61 18.71 -5.25 -5.84
N ILE A 62 17.58 -5.53 -5.22
CA ILE A 62 17.16 -4.90 -3.98
C ILE A 62 16.87 -6.05 -3.02
N SER A 63 17.48 -6.04 -1.85
CA SER A 63 17.36 -7.11 -0.85
C SER A 63 17.21 -6.52 0.53
N GLU A 64 16.51 -7.20 1.44
CA GLU A 64 16.29 -6.74 2.83
C GLU A 64 15.61 -5.37 2.90
N LEU A 65 14.71 -5.07 1.95
CA LEU A 65 13.93 -3.83 1.97
C LEU A 65 12.76 -4.02 2.92
N ASP A 66 12.72 -3.25 4.00
CA ASP A 66 11.69 -3.35 5.01
C ASP A 66 10.44 -2.58 4.60
N ILE A 67 9.28 -3.21 4.70
CA ILE A 67 7.99 -2.53 4.83
C ILE A 67 7.72 -2.38 6.32
N LYS A 68 7.79 -1.13 6.79
CA LYS A 68 7.42 -0.77 8.16
C LYS A 68 5.94 -0.41 8.19
N TRP A 69 5.18 -1.18 8.97
CA TRP A 69 3.75 -0.94 9.13
C TRP A 69 3.48 0.08 10.25
N ASP A 70 3.25 1.33 9.85
CA ASP A 70 2.78 2.40 10.75
C ASP A 70 1.38 2.09 11.31
N THR A 71 0.56 1.45 10.49
CA THR A 71 -0.73 0.89 10.88
C THR A 71 -0.85 -0.47 10.21
N LEU A 72 -1.17 -1.49 11.01
CA LEU A 72 -1.60 -2.79 10.50
C LEU A 72 -2.70 -3.29 11.42
N GLU A 73 -3.94 -3.16 10.98
CA GLU A 73 -5.11 -3.62 11.70
C GLU A 73 -5.85 -4.64 10.85
N ALA A 74 -6.14 -5.79 11.44
CA ALA A 74 -7.03 -6.79 10.86
C ALA A 74 -8.29 -6.88 11.70
N GLY A 75 -9.45 -6.73 11.06
CA GLY A 75 -10.75 -6.76 11.70
C GLY A 75 -11.59 -7.95 11.27
N ILE A 76 -12.32 -8.54 12.21
CA ILE A 76 -13.36 -9.53 11.96
C ILE A 76 -14.61 -9.08 12.72
N GLY A 77 -15.68 -8.83 11.98
CA GLY A 77 -17.00 -8.54 12.50
C GLY A 77 -17.94 -9.73 12.30
N PHE A 78 -18.76 -10.06 13.27
CA PHE A 78 -19.81 -11.07 13.14
C PHE A 78 -21.17 -10.40 13.16
N ASP A 79 -21.97 -10.67 12.13
CA ASP A 79 -23.37 -10.29 12.05
C ASP A 79 -24.21 -11.48 12.55
N ILE A 80 -24.77 -11.35 13.74
CA ILE A 80 -25.58 -12.39 14.36
C ILE A 80 -27.05 -12.05 14.06
N PRO A 81 -27.86 -13.01 13.59
CA PRO A 81 -29.28 -12.77 13.38
C PRO A 81 -29.94 -12.21 14.66
N GLU A 82 -30.65 -11.08 14.53
CA GLU A 82 -31.33 -10.43 15.64
C GLU A 82 -32.28 -11.42 16.35
N ILE A 83 -32.12 -11.54 17.66
CA ILE A 83 -32.96 -12.42 18.48
C ILE A 83 -33.79 -11.58 19.41
N CYS A 84 -35.10 -11.75 19.32
CA CYS A 84 -36.04 -11.04 20.16
C CYS A 84 -36.72 -12.00 21.15
N ILE A 85 -36.51 -11.76 22.43
CA ILE A 85 -37.17 -12.46 23.53
C ILE A 85 -38.34 -11.60 24.00
N GLY A 86 -39.52 -12.21 24.16
CA GLY A 86 -40.73 -11.51 24.59
C GLY A 86 -41.58 -11.00 23.43
N GLY A 87 -42.40 -9.98 23.66
CA GLY A 87 -43.34 -9.45 22.65
C GLY A 87 -44.57 -10.33 22.38
N PHE A 88 -44.68 -11.49 23.05
CA PHE A 88 -45.89 -12.31 23.03
C PHE A 88 -47.02 -11.64 23.81
N CYS A 89 -48.25 -12.00 23.45
CA CYS A 89 -49.42 -11.43 24.09
C CYS A 89 -49.69 -12.11 25.44
N ILE A 90 -49.66 -11.33 26.52
CA ILE A 90 -50.04 -11.80 27.87
C ILE A 90 -51.55 -11.79 28.01
N ILE A 91 -52.22 -10.74 27.53
CA ILE A 91 -53.68 -10.60 27.59
C ILE A 91 -54.24 -10.39 26.19
N PRO A 92 -54.79 -11.43 25.53
CA PRO A 92 -55.46 -11.28 24.25
C PRO A 92 -56.76 -10.50 24.41
N ASN A 93 -57.12 -9.71 23.40
CA ASN A 93 -58.44 -9.08 23.34
C ASN A 93 -59.41 -9.98 22.55
N PRO A 94 -60.74 -9.84 22.74
CA PRO A 94 -61.74 -10.69 22.08
C PRO A 94 -61.81 -10.56 20.55
N PHE A 95 -61.12 -9.59 19.96
CA PHE A 95 -61.14 -9.24 18.54
C PHE A 95 -59.82 -9.55 17.82
N GLY A 96 -58.96 -10.40 18.41
CA GLY A 96 -57.70 -10.83 17.80
C GLY A 96 -56.51 -9.89 18.02
N GLY A 97 -56.64 -8.90 18.88
CA GLY A 97 -55.56 -8.00 19.30
C GLY A 97 -54.91 -8.40 20.63
N CYS A 98 -53.98 -7.57 21.12
CA CYS A 98 -53.32 -7.77 22.42
C CYS A 98 -53.45 -6.55 23.32
N LEU A 99 -54.01 -6.72 24.52
CA LEU A 99 -54.18 -5.67 25.54
C LEU A 99 -52.93 -5.44 26.37
N LEU A 100 -52.15 -6.49 26.63
CA LEU A 100 -50.89 -6.42 27.36
C LEU A 100 -49.87 -7.31 26.68
N ARG A 101 -48.82 -6.71 26.11
CA ARG A 101 -47.67 -7.43 25.57
C ARG A 101 -46.59 -7.58 26.62
N ALA A 102 -45.97 -8.75 26.65
CA ALA A 102 -44.69 -8.89 27.33
C ALA A 102 -43.68 -7.93 26.70
N PRO A 103 -42.81 -7.28 27.51
CA PRO A 103 -41.74 -6.46 26.96
C PRO A 103 -40.93 -7.28 25.95
N ARG A 104 -40.60 -6.67 24.81
CA ARG A 104 -39.75 -7.26 23.78
C ARG A 104 -38.35 -6.71 23.96
N LEU A 105 -37.39 -7.60 24.14
CA LEU A 105 -35.98 -7.28 24.16
C LEU A 105 -35.35 -7.97 22.96
N CYS A 106 -34.81 -7.19 22.02
CA CYS A 106 -34.00 -7.70 20.93
C CYS A 106 -32.52 -7.55 21.31
N ILE A 107 -31.74 -8.59 21.02
CA ILE A 107 -30.29 -8.64 21.16
C ILE A 107 -29.70 -8.94 19.79
N PHE A 108 -28.46 -8.50 19.57
CA PHE A 108 -27.77 -8.59 18.27
C PHE A 108 -28.49 -7.79 17.16
N SER A 109 -28.76 -6.52 17.43
CA SER A 109 -29.37 -5.59 16.48
C SER A 109 -28.36 -4.63 15.84
N ALA A 110 -27.06 -4.85 16.04
CA ALA A 110 -25.96 -4.04 15.50
C ALA A 110 -25.40 -4.70 14.22
N ASN A 111 -24.53 -3.99 13.50
CA ASN A 111 -23.83 -4.54 12.34
C ASN A 111 -22.43 -3.88 12.26
N PRO A 112 -21.33 -4.60 12.55
CA PRO A 112 -21.30 -5.93 13.16
C PRO A 112 -21.80 -5.94 14.61
N ASP A 113 -22.36 -7.08 15.04
CA ASP A 113 -22.78 -7.30 16.42
C ASP A 113 -21.61 -7.54 17.38
N ILE A 114 -20.57 -8.20 16.87
CA ILE A 114 -19.31 -8.43 17.57
C ILE A 114 -18.18 -8.06 16.62
N GLY A 115 -17.34 -7.12 17.02
CA GLY A 115 -16.14 -6.75 16.28
C GLY A 115 -14.89 -7.11 17.06
N ILE A 116 -13.94 -7.77 16.40
CA ILE A 116 -12.60 -8.01 16.91
C ILE A 116 -11.64 -7.29 15.97
N THR A 117 -10.82 -6.39 16.51
CA THR A 117 -9.73 -5.76 15.77
C THR A 117 -8.41 -6.20 16.40
N LEU A 118 -7.52 -6.73 15.57
CA LEU A 118 -6.17 -7.12 15.93
C LEU A 118 -5.21 -5.98 15.57
N PRO A 119 -4.62 -5.28 16.56
CA PRO A 119 -3.56 -4.32 16.30
C PRO A 119 -2.25 -5.07 16.08
N LEU A 120 -1.81 -5.14 14.83
CA LEU A 120 -0.61 -5.83 14.37
C LEU A 120 0.51 -4.84 13.99
N SER A 121 0.34 -3.55 14.32
CA SER A 121 1.37 -2.52 14.10
C SER A 121 2.67 -2.86 14.83
N GLY A 122 3.81 -2.53 14.21
CA GLY A 122 5.15 -2.83 14.75
C GLY A 122 5.76 -4.12 14.19
N ILE A 123 5.01 -4.89 13.41
CA ILE A 123 5.53 -5.97 12.57
C ILE A 123 6.29 -5.35 11.38
N THR A 124 7.32 -6.05 10.90
CA THR A 124 8.02 -5.71 9.64
C THR A 124 7.77 -6.81 8.63
N SER A 125 7.60 -6.44 7.37
CA SER A 125 7.66 -7.38 6.24
C SER A 125 8.86 -7.05 5.39
N GLU A 126 9.48 -8.06 4.77
CA GLU A 126 10.63 -7.85 3.91
C GLU A 126 10.23 -7.98 2.45
N VAL A 127 10.88 -7.18 1.61
CA VAL A 127 10.76 -7.22 0.16
C VAL A 127 12.12 -7.43 -0.45
N SER A 128 12.17 -8.37 -1.39
CA SER A 128 13.30 -8.56 -2.29
C SER A 128 12.86 -8.36 -3.72
N ALA A 129 13.67 -7.65 -4.51
CA ALA A 129 13.35 -7.36 -5.90
C ALA A 129 14.57 -7.57 -6.80
N THR A 130 14.30 -8.06 -8.01
CA THR A 130 15.22 -7.85 -9.14
C THR A 130 14.55 -6.86 -10.08
N ALA A 131 15.25 -5.78 -10.39
CA ALA A 131 14.74 -4.70 -11.22
C ALA A 131 15.67 -4.42 -12.40
N ARG A 132 15.19 -3.64 -13.36
CA ARG A 132 16.01 -2.98 -14.38
C ARG A 132 15.79 -1.48 -14.33
N LEU A 133 16.65 -0.74 -15.00
CA LEU A 133 16.44 0.69 -15.18
C LEU A 133 15.69 0.94 -16.50
N LEU A 134 14.65 1.76 -16.44
CA LEU A 134 13.87 2.18 -17.59
C LEU A 134 14.04 3.67 -17.84
N THR A 135 14.37 4.02 -19.08
CA THR A 135 14.28 5.39 -19.54
C THR A 135 12.89 5.67 -20.12
N LYS A 136 12.27 6.78 -19.71
CA LYS A 136 10.99 7.27 -20.25
C LYS A 136 11.13 8.72 -20.68
N TYR A 137 10.46 9.06 -21.78
CA TYR A 137 10.28 10.44 -22.21
C TYR A 137 8.89 10.91 -21.80
N ARG A 138 8.83 12.01 -21.05
CA ARG A 138 7.60 12.63 -20.59
C ARG A 138 7.40 13.94 -21.32
N VAL A 139 6.38 13.97 -22.18
CA VAL A 139 5.87 15.23 -22.72
C VAL A 139 5.07 15.91 -21.63
N ASP A 140 5.37 17.17 -21.33
CA ASP A 140 4.60 17.89 -20.31
C ASP A 140 3.14 18.07 -20.77
N PRO A 141 2.14 17.65 -19.96
CA PRO A 141 0.74 17.65 -20.37
C PRO A 141 0.17 19.05 -20.61
N ALA A 142 0.81 20.11 -20.12
CA ALA A 142 0.42 21.48 -20.40
C ALA A 142 0.86 21.97 -21.80
N ARG A 143 1.67 21.18 -22.53
CA ARG A 143 2.11 21.53 -23.87
C ARG A 143 1.01 21.29 -24.90
N THR A 144 0.85 22.25 -25.80
CA THR A 144 0.03 22.08 -27.00
C THR A 144 0.85 21.47 -28.13
N SER A 145 0.22 20.78 -29.07
CA SER A 145 0.90 20.09 -30.18
C SER A 145 1.75 21.00 -31.09
N SER A 146 1.49 22.31 -31.10
CA SER A 146 2.24 23.30 -31.88
C SER A 146 3.30 24.06 -31.07
N MET A 147 3.41 23.79 -29.76
CA MET A 147 4.29 24.55 -28.87
C MET A 147 5.75 24.12 -29.07
N SER A 148 6.57 25.07 -29.51
CA SER A 148 8.03 24.93 -29.59
C SER A 148 8.66 24.85 -28.20
N ASP A 149 9.89 24.34 -28.12
CA ASP A 149 10.62 24.27 -26.85
C ASP A 149 10.93 25.66 -26.28
N LEU A 150 11.14 26.66 -27.15
CA LEU A 150 11.32 28.05 -26.71
C LEU A 150 10.04 28.61 -26.09
N GLU A 151 8.89 28.40 -26.73
CA GLU A 151 7.60 28.84 -26.16
C GLU A 151 7.27 28.13 -24.85
N ALA A 152 7.67 26.87 -24.69
CA ALA A 152 7.50 26.12 -23.45
C ALA A 152 8.38 26.65 -22.31
N GLU A 153 9.58 27.14 -22.65
CA GLU A 153 10.51 27.76 -21.70
C GLU A 153 10.06 29.15 -21.25
N GLU A 154 9.48 29.94 -22.15
CA GLU A 154 9.01 31.30 -21.86
C GLU A 154 7.72 31.34 -21.01
N ARG A 155 7.19 30.18 -20.60
CA ARG A 155 6.02 30.07 -19.70
C ARG A 155 6.45 30.28 -18.25
N ASP A 156 5.51 30.76 -17.43
CA ASP A 156 5.68 30.89 -15.98
C ASP A 156 4.59 30.07 -15.25
N PRO A 157 4.93 28.90 -14.65
CA PRO A 157 6.24 28.25 -14.68
C PRO A 157 6.56 27.64 -16.07
N ALA A 158 7.85 27.41 -16.35
CA ALA A 158 8.29 26.72 -17.55
C ALA A 158 7.75 25.28 -17.59
N ILE A 159 7.43 24.78 -18.78
CA ILE A 159 6.82 23.45 -19.00
C ILE A 159 7.66 22.57 -19.96
N PRO A 160 8.94 22.30 -19.64
CA PRO A 160 9.81 21.50 -20.48
C PRO A 160 9.37 20.03 -20.51
N ASN A 161 9.66 19.35 -21.62
CA ASN A 161 9.61 17.89 -21.63
C ASN A 161 10.73 17.36 -20.72
N LYS A 162 10.63 16.09 -20.33
CA LYS A 162 11.62 15.48 -19.45
C LYS A 162 12.02 14.10 -19.89
N TRP A 163 13.31 13.82 -19.78
CA TRP A 163 13.81 12.45 -19.70
C TRP A 163 13.79 12.00 -18.24
N GLN A 164 13.36 10.76 -18.00
CA GLN A 164 13.19 10.20 -16.67
C GLN A 164 13.80 8.80 -16.61
N ILE A 165 14.42 8.47 -15.49
CA ILE A 165 14.93 7.13 -15.17
C ILE A 165 14.06 6.56 -14.06
N PHE A 166 13.52 5.36 -14.27
CA PHE A 166 12.74 4.63 -13.28
C PHE A 166 13.41 3.31 -12.93
N ILE A 167 13.11 2.81 -11.74
CA ILE A 167 13.41 1.44 -11.33
C ILE A 167 12.19 0.60 -11.70
N ASP A 168 12.35 -0.39 -12.56
CA ASP A 168 11.28 -1.27 -13.03
C ASP A 168 11.48 -2.66 -12.44
N PRO A 169 10.77 -3.02 -11.36
CA PRO A 169 10.83 -4.35 -10.79
C PRO A 169 10.38 -5.41 -11.81
N ILE A 170 11.26 -6.39 -12.05
CA ILE A 170 10.99 -7.57 -12.88
C ILE A 170 10.37 -8.65 -12.02
N THR A 171 10.95 -8.85 -10.83
CA THR A 171 10.44 -9.73 -9.79
C THR A 171 10.33 -8.94 -8.50
N LEU A 172 9.28 -9.21 -7.75
CA LEU A 172 9.07 -8.69 -6.41
C LEU A 172 8.61 -9.86 -5.56
N ASP A 173 9.34 -10.11 -4.49
CA ASP A 173 9.06 -11.15 -3.51
C ASP A 173 8.79 -10.47 -2.17
N LEU A 174 7.70 -10.88 -1.52
CA LEU A 174 7.20 -10.26 -0.30
C LEU A 174 7.12 -11.34 0.78
N ASP A 175 7.98 -11.20 1.79
CA ASP A 175 8.08 -12.13 2.90
C ASP A 175 7.48 -11.52 4.18
N PRO A 176 6.34 -12.03 4.66
CA PRO A 176 5.73 -11.59 5.91
C PRO A 176 6.40 -12.29 7.11
N LEU A 177 7.64 -11.90 7.43
CA LEU A 177 8.52 -12.65 8.35
C LEU A 177 8.03 -12.78 9.81
N ASP A 178 7.03 -12.03 10.26
CA ASP A 178 6.66 -11.94 11.70
C ASP A 178 5.16 -12.04 12.01
N LEU A 179 4.31 -12.43 11.04
CA LEU A 179 2.84 -12.46 11.26
C LEU A 179 2.35 -13.68 12.04
N ALA A 180 2.85 -14.89 11.76
CA ALA A 180 2.16 -16.12 12.15
C ALA A 180 2.04 -16.33 13.67
N ASP A 181 3.15 -16.32 14.40
CA ASP A 181 3.17 -16.61 15.84
C ASP A 181 2.51 -15.49 16.67
N THR A 182 2.75 -14.23 16.30
CA THR A 182 2.19 -13.06 16.99
C THR A 182 0.66 -12.96 16.81
N VAL A 183 0.16 -13.28 15.62
CA VAL A 183 -1.27 -13.22 15.31
C VAL A 183 -2.05 -14.30 16.05
N GLY A 184 -1.51 -15.52 16.15
CA GLY A 184 -2.17 -16.66 16.79
C GLY A 184 -2.61 -16.33 18.22
N ASP A 185 -1.65 -15.95 19.06
CA ASP A 185 -1.90 -15.59 20.46
C ASP A 185 -2.82 -14.36 20.57
N LEU A 186 -2.65 -13.36 19.71
CA LEU A 186 -3.45 -12.13 19.76
C LEU A 186 -4.91 -12.40 19.40
N LEU A 187 -5.16 -13.21 18.36
CA LEU A 187 -6.50 -13.59 17.93
C LEU A 187 -7.18 -14.47 18.97
N GLU A 188 -6.48 -15.47 19.53
CA GLU A 188 -7.03 -16.33 20.57
C GLU A 188 -7.46 -15.51 21.80
N ASN A 189 -6.60 -14.59 22.25
CA ASN A 189 -6.90 -13.72 23.39
C ASN A 189 -8.06 -12.76 23.10
N ALA A 190 -8.10 -12.16 21.90
CA ALA A 190 -9.16 -11.24 21.50
C ALA A 190 -10.52 -11.93 21.41
N VAL A 191 -10.56 -13.14 20.85
CA VAL A 191 -11.76 -13.98 20.82
C VAL A 191 -12.22 -14.35 22.23
N LYS A 192 -11.32 -14.85 23.09
CA LYS A 192 -11.66 -15.21 24.47
C LYS A 192 -12.22 -14.01 25.24
N ALA A 193 -11.63 -12.83 25.05
CA ALA A 193 -12.11 -11.59 25.65
C ALA A 193 -13.52 -11.22 25.15
N ALA A 194 -13.77 -11.30 23.84
CA ALA A 194 -15.08 -11.03 23.25
C ALA A 194 -16.15 -12.00 23.79
N LEU A 195 -15.87 -13.30 23.82
CA LEU A 195 -16.77 -14.32 24.37
C LEU A 195 -17.03 -14.12 25.87
N ASN A 196 -16.01 -13.80 26.66
CA ASN A 196 -16.16 -13.55 28.10
C ASN A 196 -16.98 -12.30 28.40
N SER A 197 -16.79 -11.22 27.62
CA SER A 197 -17.58 -10.00 27.74
C SER A 197 -19.06 -10.25 27.43
N LEU A 198 -19.32 -11.00 26.37
CA LEU A 198 -20.68 -11.33 25.93
C LEU A 198 -21.41 -12.30 26.88
N LEU A 199 -20.72 -13.36 27.31
CA LEU A 199 -21.35 -14.46 28.07
C LEU A 199 -21.22 -14.28 29.59
N GLY A 200 -20.18 -13.61 30.08
CA GLY A 200 -19.87 -13.44 31.50
C GLY A 200 -21.06 -13.08 32.40
N PRO A 201 -21.85 -12.04 32.07
CA PRO A 201 -22.95 -11.57 32.92
C PRO A 201 -24.21 -12.44 32.88
N LEU A 202 -24.27 -13.48 32.04
CA LEU A 202 -25.50 -14.24 31.80
C LEU A 202 -25.65 -15.46 32.74
N PRO A 203 -26.89 -15.75 33.20
CA PRO A 203 -27.20 -16.99 33.91
C PRO A 203 -27.08 -18.21 32.98
N GLY A 204 -26.81 -19.40 33.54
CA GLY A 204 -26.46 -20.61 32.78
C GLY A 204 -27.42 -20.95 31.63
N TRP A 205 -28.73 -20.90 31.86
CA TRP A 205 -29.72 -21.17 30.83
C TRP A 205 -29.67 -20.18 29.64
N ALA A 206 -29.29 -18.93 29.88
CA ALA A 206 -29.15 -17.90 28.85
C ALA A 206 -27.82 -18.06 28.10
N LYS A 207 -26.76 -18.51 28.79
CA LYS A 207 -25.51 -18.92 28.15
C LYS A 207 -25.75 -20.07 27.18
N ASP A 208 -26.48 -21.11 27.60
CA ASP A 208 -26.76 -22.27 26.75
C ASP A 208 -27.56 -21.89 25.50
N LEU A 209 -28.55 -20.99 25.65
CA LEU A 209 -29.33 -20.49 24.52
C LEU A 209 -28.47 -19.66 23.55
N ILE A 210 -27.62 -18.77 24.06
CA ILE A 210 -26.72 -17.97 23.22
C ILE A 210 -25.65 -18.86 22.58
N LEU A 211 -25.08 -19.82 23.29
CA LEU A 211 -24.11 -20.79 22.74
C LEU A 211 -24.73 -21.66 21.65
N ALA A 212 -26.01 -22.04 21.76
CA ALA A 212 -26.70 -22.78 20.71
C ALA A 212 -26.87 -21.95 19.42
N ILE A 213 -27.01 -20.63 19.55
CA ILE A 213 -27.17 -19.69 18.43
C ILE A 213 -25.81 -19.33 17.83
N LEU A 214 -24.84 -19.04 18.70
CA LEU A 214 -23.46 -18.77 18.33
C LEU A 214 -22.70 -20.04 17.92
N GLY A 215 -23.31 -21.23 18.02
CA GLY A 215 -22.69 -22.50 17.68
C GLY A 215 -21.89 -22.45 16.36
N PRO A 216 -22.49 -22.01 15.24
CA PRO A 216 -21.77 -21.84 13.97
C PRO A 216 -20.60 -20.85 14.01
N ILE A 217 -20.70 -19.77 14.79
CA ILE A 217 -19.65 -18.75 14.95
C ILE A 217 -18.52 -19.31 15.83
N ILE A 218 -18.88 -19.98 16.91
CA ILE A 218 -17.95 -20.66 17.82
C ILE A 218 -17.26 -21.81 17.10
N ASP A 219 -17.94 -22.51 16.20
CA ASP A 219 -17.37 -23.56 15.37
C ASP A 219 -16.42 -22.99 14.32
N LEU A 220 -16.73 -21.82 13.72
CA LEU A 220 -15.80 -21.11 12.85
C LEU A 220 -14.56 -20.63 13.62
N VAL A 221 -14.78 -19.99 14.77
CA VAL A 221 -13.71 -19.55 15.66
C VAL A 221 -12.88 -20.72 16.16
N ARG A 222 -13.50 -21.85 16.51
CA ARG A 222 -12.79 -23.08 16.87
C ARG A 222 -12.08 -23.67 15.68
N ALA A 223 -12.64 -23.67 14.48
CA ALA A 223 -11.92 -24.12 13.29
C ALA A 223 -10.67 -23.25 13.02
N ILE A 224 -10.74 -21.95 13.32
CA ILE A 224 -9.58 -21.05 13.27
C ILE A 224 -8.60 -21.36 14.41
N LEU A 225 -9.06 -21.54 15.65
CA LEU A 225 -8.21 -21.75 16.83
C LEU A 225 -7.68 -23.20 17.01
N ASP A 226 -8.34 -24.20 16.44
CA ASP A 226 -7.99 -25.64 16.48
C ASP A 226 -7.01 -26.01 15.37
N LEU A 227 -6.49 -25.01 14.66
CA LEU A 227 -5.31 -25.11 13.82
C LEU A 227 -4.18 -24.31 14.46
N PRO A 228 -3.53 -24.83 15.52
CA PRO A 228 -2.37 -24.19 16.13
C PRO A 228 -1.27 -23.80 15.12
N ASP A 229 -1.20 -24.50 13.98
CA ASP A 229 -0.21 -24.25 12.92
C ASP A 229 -0.74 -23.35 11.77
N ASP A 230 -2.06 -23.17 11.59
CA ASP A 230 -2.63 -22.55 10.39
C ASP A 230 -3.27 -21.16 10.61
N ILE A 231 -3.25 -20.57 11.82
CA ILE A 231 -3.83 -19.21 12.02
C ILE A 231 -3.09 -18.17 11.19
N GLY A 232 -1.76 -18.23 11.18
CA GLY A 232 -0.92 -17.37 10.36
C GLY A 232 -1.18 -17.57 8.86
N GLU A 233 -1.28 -18.83 8.41
CA GLU A 233 -1.62 -19.17 7.03
C GLU A 233 -3.03 -18.69 6.66
N TRP A 234 -4.02 -18.90 7.53
CA TRP A 234 -5.39 -18.46 7.34
C TRP A 234 -5.48 -16.94 7.24
N LEU A 235 -4.84 -16.19 8.15
CA LEU A 235 -4.86 -14.73 8.09
C LEU A 235 -4.10 -14.23 6.86
N SER A 236 -2.97 -14.84 6.53
CA SER A 236 -2.22 -14.54 5.30
C SER A 236 -3.07 -14.80 4.06
N ASN A 237 -3.81 -15.91 4.00
CA ASN A 237 -4.75 -16.20 2.91
C ASN A 237 -5.95 -15.24 2.89
N LEU A 238 -6.48 -14.85 4.05
CA LEU A 238 -7.57 -13.88 4.12
C LEU A 238 -7.12 -12.51 3.62
N LEU A 239 -6.02 -11.99 4.14
CA LEU A 239 -5.47 -10.70 3.74
C LEU A 239 -4.94 -10.73 2.31
N GLY A 240 -4.16 -11.75 1.95
CA GLY A 240 -3.49 -11.88 0.66
C GLY A 240 -4.41 -12.32 -0.48
N VAL A 241 -5.17 -13.40 -0.30
CA VAL A 241 -6.01 -13.98 -1.36
C VAL A 241 -7.41 -13.38 -1.37
N SER A 242 -8.09 -13.37 -0.23
CA SER A 242 -9.52 -12.97 -0.19
C SER A 242 -9.70 -11.45 -0.28
N LEU A 243 -8.84 -10.69 0.40
CA LEU A 243 -8.87 -9.22 0.42
C LEU A 243 -7.87 -8.57 -0.54
N GLY A 244 -6.95 -9.36 -1.11
CA GLY A 244 -6.01 -8.90 -2.14
C GLY A 244 -4.94 -7.94 -1.65
N LEU A 245 -4.72 -7.81 -0.34
CA LEU A 245 -3.82 -6.81 0.26
C LEU A 245 -2.36 -7.00 -0.17
N LEU A 246 -1.83 -8.24 -0.10
CA LEU A 246 -0.44 -8.52 -0.44
C LEU A 246 -0.13 -8.23 -1.92
N ASN A 247 -1.07 -8.60 -2.81
CA ASN A 247 -0.96 -8.25 -4.23
C ASN A 247 -1.07 -6.75 -4.46
N ALA A 248 -1.96 -6.06 -3.73
CA ALA A 248 -2.13 -4.63 -3.84
C ALA A 248 -0.88 -3.86 -3.40
N ILE A 249 -0.23 -4.26 -2.30
CA ILE A 249 1.00 -3.59 -1.86
C ILE A 249 2.17 -3.90 -2.80
N ALA A 250 2.31 -5.15 -3.24
CA ALA A 250 3.33 -5.54 -4.22
C ALA A 250 3.19 -4.73 -5.52
N GLN A 251 1.96 -4.62 -6.04
CA GLN A 251 1.66 -3.81 -7.22
C GLN A 251 1.94 -2.32 -6.97
N PHE A 252 1.54 -1.80 -5.80
CA PHE A 252 1.76 -0.39 -5.48
C PHE A 252 3.25 -0.05 -5.37
N ILE A 253 4.06 -0.90 -4.73
CA ILE A 253 5.52 -0.77 -4.67
C ILE A 253 6.10 -0.79 -6.09
N ALA A 254 5.68 -1.74 -6.92
CA ALA A 254 6.15 -1.84 -8.30
C ALA A 254 5.80 -0.57 -9.11
N ASP A 255 4.55 -0.12 -9.04
CA ASP A 255 4.08 1.07 -9.76
C ASP A 255 4.73 2.36 -9.24
N TYR A 256 4.97 2.45 -7.93
CA TYR A 256 5.66 3.58 -7.31
C TYR A 256 7.05 3.78 -7.92
N PHE A 257 7.86 2.71 -7.94
CA PHE A 257 9.22 2.74 -8.47
C PHE A 257 9.26 2.85 -10.00
N ALA A 258 8.32 2.20 -10.70
CA ALA A 258 8.36 2.12 -12.16
C ALA A 258 7.72 3.32 -12.86
N ASN A 259 6.77 4.01 -12.23
CA ASN A 259 5.91 4.98 -12.92
C ASN A 259 5.67 6.29 -12.17
N GLN A 260 5.74 6.32 -10.84
CA GLN A 260 5.35 7.52 -10.09
C GLN A 260 6.55 8.42 -9.77
N TYR A 261 7.63 7.84 -9.24
CA TYR A 261 8.78 8.61 -8.76
C TYR A 261 10.04 8.19 -9.50
N PRO A 262 10.53 9.01 -10.46
CA PRO A 262 11.76 8.70 -11.15
C PRO A 262 12.94 8.79 -10.19
N LEU A 263 13.91 7.89 -10.36
CA LEU A 263 15.21 7.93 -9.72
C LEU A 263 15.96 9.23 -10.04
N HIS A 264 15.82 9.68 -11.28
CA HIS A 264 16.37 10.94 -11.76
C HIS A 264 15.56 11.42 -12.96
N GLU A 265 15.42 12.74 -13.07
CA GLU A 265 14.83 13.38 -14.24
C GLU A 265 15.56 14.67 -14.59
N PHE A 266 15.57 15.01 -15.87
CA PHE A 266 16.11 16.26 -16.37
C PHE A 266 15.30 16.77 -17.56
N GLU A 267 15.40 18.07 -17.81
CA GLU A 267 14.68 18.75 -18.89
C GLU A 267 15.23 18.38 -20.25
N ASP A 268 14.34 18.30 -21.24
CA ASP A 268 14.68 18.25 -22.66
C ASP A 268 13.93 19.39 -23.38
N PRO A 269 14.65 20.32 -24.04
CA PRO A 269 16.11 20.42 -24.15
C PRO A 269 16.85 20.63 -22.81
N LEU A 270 18.06 20.07 -22.67
CA LEU A 270 18.87 20.14 -21.45
C LEU A 270 19.58 21.49 -21.33
N PRO A 271 19.44 22.24 -20.21
CA PRO A 271 20.18 23.48 -20.00
C PRO A 271 21.67 23.21 -19.75
N ILE A 272 22.52 23.74 -20.62
CA ILE A 272 23.99 23.72 -20.46
C ILE A 272 24.53 25.04 -19.94
N LEU A 273 23.79 26.14 -20.15
CA LEU A 273 24.02 27.42 -19.50
C LEU A 273 22.70 27.91 -18.93
N SER A 274 22.68 28.12 -17.61
CA SER A 274 21.51 28.64 -16.90
C SER A 274 21.20 30.07 -17.31
N GLU A 275 19.94 30.46 -17.10
CA GLU A 275 19.52 31.85 -17.17
C GLU A 275 20.43 32.72 -16.29
N GLN A 276 20.90 33.83 -16.84
CA GLN A 276 21.75 34.77 -16.12
C GLN A 276 21.12 36.16 -16.09
N LEU A 277 20.93 36.67 -14.88
CA LEU A 277 20.65 38.09 -14.66
C LEU A 277 21.95 38.87 -14.81
N ILE A 278 22.08 39.61 -15.90
CA ILE A 278 23.13 40.59 -16.08
C ILE A 278 22.55 41.98 -15.79
N SER A 279 23.26 42.77 -15.00
CA SER A 279 22.87 44.15 -14.66
C SER A 279 23.82 45.16 -15.26
N PRO A 280 23.79 45.39 -16.60
CA PRO A 280 24.53 46.47 -17.21
C PRO A 280 24.03 47.86 -16.73
N PRO A 281 24.82 48.93 -16.93
CA PRO A 281 24.48 50.29 -16.49
C PRO A 281 23.13 50.82 -17.04
N THR A 282 22.62 50.20 -18.10
CA THR A 282 21.41 50.59 -18.82
C THR A 282 20.15 49.82 -18.39
N GLY A 283 20.23 48.96 -17.36
CA GLY A 283 19.10 48.18 -16.83
C GLY A 283 19.42 46.70 -16.68
N ALA A 284 18.58 45.95 -15.95
CA ALA A 284 18.70 44.51 -15.83
C ALA A 284 18.26 43.82 -17.14
N LEU A 285 19.07 42.89 -17.62
CA LEU A 285 18.79 42.02 -18.76
C LEU A 285 18.88 40.57 -18.28
N THR A 286 17.92 39.77 -18.71
CA THR A 286 17.93 38.32 -18.51
C THR A 286 18.47 37.65 -19.76
N LEU A 287 19.54 36.87 -19.63
CA LEU A 287 20.02 36.02 -20.71
C LEU A 287 19.21 34.73 -20.75
N ILE A 288 18.62 34.43 -21.90
CA ILE A 288 17.90 33.18 -22.17
C ILE A 288 18.88 32.00 -21.97
N PRO A 289 18.49 30.92 -21.29
CA PRO A 289 19.35 29.75 -21.12
C PRO A 289 19.74 29.14 -22.48
N VAL A 290 20.97 28.64 -22.57
CA VAL A 290 21.39 27.83 -23.72
C VAL A 290 21.05 26.39 -23.40
N LYS A 291 20.16 25.81 -24.20
CA LYS A 291 19.74 24.41 -24.07
C LYS A 291 20.09 23.59 -25.30
N ILE A 292 20.34 22.30 -25.10
CA ILE A 292 20.68 21.34 -26.16
C ILE A 292 19.66 20.20 -26.17
N PRO A 293 19.07 19.85 -27.34
CA PRO A 293 18.21 18.68 -27.43
C PRO A 293 18.99 17.40 -27.10
N VAL A 294 18.36 16.53 -26.32
CA VAL A 294 18.90 15.22 -25.94
C VAL A 294 18.09 14.12 -26.60
N ARG A 295 18.77 13.23 -27.32
CA ARG A 295 18.16 12.11 -28.04
C ARG A 295 18.75 10.78 -27.61
N ASP A 296 17.97 9.71 -27.85
CA ASP A 296 18.37 8.33 -27.61
C ASP A 296 18.94 8.12 -26.20
N PHE A 297 18.37 8.82 -25.21
CA PHE A 297 18.81 8.69 -23.84
C PHE A 297 18.58 7.25 -23.37
N ALA A 298 19.63 6.64 -22.86
CA ALA A 298 19.60 5.27 -22.39
C ALA A 298 20.41 5.14 -21.11
N VAL A 299 19.92 4.28 -20.24
CA VAL A 299 20.57 3.88 -18.99
C VAL A 299 20.91 2.40 -19.04
N LYS A 300 22.09 2.07 -18.53
CA LYS A 300 22.54 0.70 -18.30
C LYS A 300 23.25 0.60 -16.95
N VAL A 301 23.41 -0.61 -16.45
CA VAL A 301 24.22 -0.90 -15.26
C VAL A 301 25.14 -2.08 -15.53
N ASN A 302 26.27 -2.10 -14.82
CA ASN A 302 27.13 -3.27 -14.62
C ASN A 302 27.35 -3.48 -13.11
N ASP A 303 28.27 -4.35 -12.70
CA ASP A 303 28.56 -4.62 -11.29
C ASP A 303 29.31 -3.49 -10.54
N VAL A 304 29.60 -2.35 -11.19
CA VAL A 304 30.32 -1.21 -10.59
C VAL A 304 29.56 0.12 -10.68
N GLU A 305 28.88 0.35 -11.80
CA GLU A 305 28.37 1.68 -12.17
C GLU A 305 27.06 1.63 -12.97
N MET A 306 26.30 2.72 -12.83
CA MET A 306 25.22 3.09 -13.72
C MET A 306 25.78 3.97 -14.84
N ILE A 307 25.60 3.53 -16.08
CA ILE A 307 26.09 4.19 -17.29
C ILE A 307 24.92 4.87 -17.99
N LEU A 308 25.03 6.17 -18.18
CA LEU A 308 24.11 7.01 -18.93
C LEU A 308 24.73 7.34 -20.28
N SER A 309 23.96 7.16 -21.35
CA SER A 309 24.40 7.49 -22.71
C SER A 309 23.33 8.30 -23.43
N ALA A 310 23.76 9.28 -24.21
CA ALA A 310 22.86 10.12 -25.01
C ALA A 310 23.55 10.63 -26.28
N ASN A 311 22.72 10.99 -27.27
CA ASN A 311 23.11 11.80 -28.41
C ASN A 311 22.69 13.25 -28.18
N VAL A 312 23.51 14.19 -28.62
CA VAL A 312 23.28 15.62 -28.43
C VAL A 312 23.12 16.29 -29.79
N GLY A 313 22.02 17.01 -29.95
CA GLY A 313 21.73 17.76 -31.18
C GLY A 313 20.73 17.08 -32.11
N ALA A 314 20.68 17.57 -33.36
CA ALA A 314 19.67 17.27 -34.36
C ALA A 314 20.13 16.27 -35.42
#